data_AF-A0A0C2VYJ2-F1
#
_entry.id   AF-A0A0C2VYJ2-F1
#
_cell.length_a   1.000
_cell.length_b   1.000
_cell.length_c   1.000
_cell.angle_alpha   90.00
_cell.angle_beta   90.00
_cell.angle_gamma   90.00
#
_symmetry.space_group_name_H-M   'P 1'
#
loop_
_entity.id
_entity.type
_entity.pdbx_description
1 polymer ?
#
loop_
_entity_poly.entity_id
_entity_poly.type
_entity_poly.pdbx_seq_one_letter_code
_entity_poly.pdbx_strand_id
1 'polypeptide(L)'
;GSTDEQTEEEFNDSMRVEWVKARARKMRWQEEFLIVQEEMRRVLVWFEWKAGWWEEQALRRGDSDLNHDILQGVAAYAYKQAEICGRMATRFAKDWLPLLKRNGITPSWEAKYVEEGSPNENGDGDDAEGDSDAIDGEVSEEEIHSDIGDDDKDGVFLGFDN
;
A
#
# COMPACT_ATOMS: atom_id res chain seq x y z
N GLY A 1 -22.11 -32.31 -48.96
CA GLY A 1 -22.97 -31.21 -49.41
C GLY A 1 -23.39 -30.42 -48.19
N SER A 2 -24.67 -30.54 -47.78
CA SER A 2 -25.26 -29.73 -46.69
C SER A 2 -24.75 -30.01 -45.27
N THR A 3 -24.18 -31.18 -44.97
CA THR A 3 -23.70 -31.55 -43.63
C THR A 3 -22.28 -31.09 -43.35
N ASP A 4 -21.44 -30.97 -44.38
CA ASP A 4 -20.07 -30.45 -44.23
C ASP A 4 -20.09 -28.94 -43.97
N GLU A 5 -21.01 -28.20 -44.61
CA GLU A 5 -21.17 -26.76 -44.39
C GLU A 5 -21.65 -26.43 -42.97
N GLN A 6 -22.57 -27.23 -42.40
CA GLN A 6 -23.04 -27.05 -41.01
C GLN A 6 -21.92 -27.27 -39.98
N THR A 7 -21.07 -28.28 -40.19
CA THR A 7 -19.96 -28.57 -39.26
C THR A 7 -18.84 -27.52 -39.33
N GLU A 8 -18.60 -26.93 -40.50
CA GLU A 8 -17.68 -25.81 -40.67
C GLU A 8 -18.19 -24.53 -39.99
N GLU A 9 -19.50 -24.25 -40.09
CA GLU A 9 -20.12 -23.11 -39.39
C GLU A 9 -20.02 -23.26 -37.87
N GLU A 10 -20.36 -24.43 -37.32
CA GLU A 10 -20.25 -24.73 -35.88
C GLU A 10 -18.80 -24.62 -35.39
N PHE A 11 -17.83 -25.11 -36.17
CA PHE A 11 -16.41 -24.98 -35.85
C PHE A 11 -15.95 -23.52 -35.84
N ASN A 12 -16.35 -22.74 -36.85
CA ASN A 12 -16.04 -21.32 -36.94
C ASN A 12 -16.65 -20.53 -35.77
N ASP A 13 -17.87 -20.86 -35.37
CA ASP A 13 -18.52 -20.24 -34.21
C ASP A 13 -17.83 -20.59 -32.90
N SER A 14 -17.46 -21.85 -32.70
CA SER A 14 -16.64 -22.27 -31.56
C SER A 14 -15.31 -21.52 -31.52
N MET A 15 -14.64 -21.36 -32.66
CA MET A 15 -13.39 -20.62 -32.76
C MET A 15 -13.57 -19.13 -32.42
N ARG A 16 -14.64 -18.48 -32.89
CA ARG A 16 -14.96 -17.09 -32.55
C ARG A 16 -15.18 -16.92 -31.05
N VAL A 17 -15.94 -17.84 -30.45
CA VAL A 17 -16.20 -17.83 -29.00
C VAL A 17 -14.89 -17.96 -28.21
N GLU A 18 -14.02 -18.91 -28.58
CA GLU A 18 -12.73 -19.08 -27.91
C GLU A 18 -11.81 -17.87 -28.12
N TRP A 19 -11.81 -17.26 -29.30
CA TRP A 19 -11.07 -16.03 -29.54
C TRP A 19 -11.56 -14.87 -28.68
N VAL A 20 -12.89 -14.66 -28.58
CA VAL A 20 -13.46 -13.61 -27.73
C VAL A 20 -13.11 -13.85 -26.27
N LYS A 21 -13.19 -15.09 -25.78
CA LYS A 21 -12.77 -15.46 -24.42
C LYS A 21 -11.30 -15.17 -24.17
N ALA A 22 -10.41 -15.59 -25.08
CA ALA A 22 -8.98 -15.35 -24.98
C ALA A 22 -8.65 -13.84 -25.00
N ARG A 23 -9.33 -13.09 -25.86
CA ARG A 23 -9.20 -11.62 -25.95
C ARG A 23 -9.66 -10.93 -24.67
N ALA A 24 -10.82 -11.31 -24.13
CA ALA A 24 -11.33 -10.76 -22.87
C ALA A 24 -10.38 -11.03 -21.70
N ARG A 25 -9.79 -12.24 -21.64
CA ARG A 25 -8.79 -12.58 -20.63
C ARG A 25 -7.52 -11.75 -20.77
N LYS A 26 -7.03 -11.56 -22.00
CA LYS A 26 -5.88 -10.70 -22.27
C LYS A 26 -6.15 -9.26 -21.82
N MET A 27 -7.32 -8.71 -22.12
CA MET A 27 -7.69 -7.34 -21.70
C MET A 27 -7.73 -7.22 -20.18
N ARG A 28 -8.38 -8.17 -19.49
CA ARG A 28 -8.40 -8.20 -18.02
C ARG A 28 -6.98 -8.28 -17.42
N TRP A 29 -6.13 -9.16 -17.95
CA TRP A 29 -4.74 -9.25 -17.46
C TRP A 29 -3.94 -7.96 -17.68
N GLN A 30 -4.20 -7.24 -18.79
CA GLN A 30 -3.57 -5.95 -19.02
C GLN A 30 -4.04 -4.91 -17.97
N GLU A 31 -5.32 -4.90 -17.61
CA GLU A 31 -5.86 -4.05 -16.55
C GLU A 31 -5.25 -4.39 -15.19
N GLU A 32 -5.25 -5.68 -14.81
CA GLU A 32 -4.68 -6.16 -13.54
C GLU A 32 -3.21 -5.79 -13.40
N PHE A 33 -2.44 -5.90 -14.48
CA PHE A 33 -1.04 -5.52 -14.49
C PHE A 33 -0.83 -4.03 -14.18
N LEU A 34 -1.65 -3.14 -14.73
CA LEU A 34 -1.61 -1.71 -14.43
C LEU A 34 -2.04 -1.42 -12.99
N ILE A 35 -3.08 -2.11 -12.50
CA ILE A 35 -3.57 -1.97 -11.13
C ILE A 35 -2.47 -2.37 -10.14
N VAL A 36 -1.78 -3.50 -10.35
CA VAL A 36 -0.72 -3.96 -9.44
C VAL A 36 0.41 -2.94 -9.32
N GLN A 37 0.81 -2.31 -10.43
CA GLN A 37 1.85 -1.26 -10.41
C GLN A 37 1.42 -0.02 -9.62
N GLU A 38 0.16 0.36 -9.76
CA GLU A 38 -0.41 1.48 -9.01
C GLU A 38 -0.59 1.14 -7.53
N GLU A 39 -0.99 -0.08 -7.20
CA GLU A 39 -1.10 -0.53 -5.81
C GLU A 39 0.28 -0.59 -5.13
N MET A 40 1.33 -1.03 -5.84
CA MET A 40 2.70 -0.91 -5.34
C MET A 40 3.02 0.55 -4.98
N ARG A 41 2.73 1.51 -5.87
CA ARG A 41 2.94 2.94 -5.58
C ARG A 41 2.15 3.39 -4.36
N ARG A 42 0.86 3.04 -4.27
CA ARG A 42 -0.04 3.45 -3.18
C ARG A 42 0.42 2.93 -1.84
N VAL A 43 0.87 1.68 -1.77
CA VAL A 43 1.41 1.12 -0.53
C VAL A 43 2.59 1.94 -0.02
N LEU A 44 3.54 2.31 -0.90
CA LEU A 44 4.68 3.11 -0.47
C LEU A 44 4.25 4.50 0.02
N VAL A 45 3.39 5.18 -0.73
CA VAL A 45 2.88 6.51 -0.35
C VAL A 45 2.09 6.46 0.96
N TRP A 46 1.34 5.38 1.20
CA TRP A 46 0.60 5.20 2.44
C TRP A 46 1.55 5.09 3.64
N PHE A 47 2.64 4.34 3.54
CA PHE A 47 3.62 4.22 4.61
C PHE A 47 4.31 5.56 4.91
N GLU A 48 4.67 6.32 3.88
CA GLU A 48 5.27 7.65 4.06
C GLU A 48 4.30 8.63 4.73
N TRP A 49 3.06 8.67 4.26
CA TRP A 49 2.01 9.46 4.89
C TRP A 49 1.80 9.03 6.35
N LYS A 50 1.77 7.73 6.61
CA LYS A 50 1.57 7.20 7.96
C LYS A 50 2.76 7.52 8.87
N ALA A 51 3.98 7.54 8.34
CA ALA A 51 5.16 7.97 9.07
C ALA A 51 5.04 9.44 9.51
N GLY A 52 4.73 10.34 8.57
CA GLY A 52 4.50 11.76 8.90
C GLY A 52 3.34 11.96 9.88
N TRP A 53 2.26 11.19 9.74
CA TRP A 53 1.15 11.22 10.70
C TRP A 53 1.57 10.85 12.13
N TRP A 54 2.47 9.88 12.27
CA TRP A 54 3.03 9.50 13.58
C TRP A 54 3.94 10.59 14.16
N GLU A 55 4.76 11.24 13.34
CA GLU A 55 5.58 12.39 13.77
C GLU A 55 4.71 13.54 14.28
N GLU A 56 3.60 13.83 13.60
CA GLU A 56 2.62 14.80 14.09
C GLU A 56 2.00 14.37 15.43
N GLN A 57 1.71 13.08 15.62
CA GLN A 57 1.17 12.58 16.89
C GLN A 57 2.14 12.78 18.05
N ALA A 58 3.45 12.68 17.81
CA ALA A 58 4.47 12.90 18.83
C ALA A 58 4.39 14.31 19.43
N LEU A 59 4.00 15.31 18.62
CA LEU A 59 3.96 16.72 19.01
C LEU A 59 2.62 17.15 19.63
N ARG A 60 1.52 16.42 19.37
CA ARG A 60 0.15 16.85 19.76
C ARG A 60 -0.11 16.94 21.26
N ARG A 61 0.65 16.23 22.10
CA ARG A 61 0.38 16.15 23.55
C ARG A 61 1.36 16.93 24.43
N GLY A 62 2.21 17.79 23.83
CA GLY A 62 3.23 18.55 24.57
C GLY A 62 2.67 19.54 25.62
N ASP A 63 1.41 19.95 25.50
CA ASP A 63 0.76 20.97 26.36
C ASP A 63 -0.24 20.35 27.36
N SER A 64 -0.08 19.06 27.66
CA SER A 64 -0.97 18.30 28.52
C SER A 64 -0.53 18.34 29.99
N ASP A 65 -1.48 18.39 30.92
CA ASP A 65 -1.26 18.24 32.38
C ASP A 65 -0.73 16.84 32.80
N LEU A 66 -0.39 15.96 31.84
CA LEU A 66 0.17 14.65 32.10
C LEU A 66 1.62 14.73 32.62
N ASN A 67 2.03 13.70 33.36
CA ASN A 67 3.40 13.58 33.84
C ASN A 67 4.40 13.54 32.67
N HIS A 68 5.51 14.25 32.82
CA HIS A 68 6.54 14.44 31.78
C HIS A 68 7.07 13.11 31.23
N ASP A 69 7.28 12.12 32.09
CA ASP A 69 7.78 10.80 31.69
C ASP A 69 6.80 10.07 30.76
N ILE A 70 5.49 10.25 30.98
CA ILE A 70 4.45 9.66 30.13
C ILE A 70 4.45 10.36 28.77
N LEU A 71 4.59 11.69 28.75
CA LEU A 71 4.67 12.46 27.50
C LEU A 71 5.89 12.07 26.67
N GLN A 72 7.04 11.88 27.32
CA GLN A 72 8.25 11.38 26.66
C GLN A 72 8.03 9.96 26.09
N GLY A 73 7.41 9.06 26.84
CA GLY A 73 7.12 7.70 26.37
C GLY A 73 6.19 7.67 25.16
N VAL A 74 5.14 8.49 25.16
CA VAL A 74 4.21 8.61 24.02
C VAL A 74 4.92 9.17 22.79
N ALA A 75 5.74 10.21 22.94
CA ALA A 75 6.52 10.78 21.84
C ALA A 75 7.53 9.76 21.28
N ALA A 76 8.27 9.08 22.16
CA ALA A 76 9.22 8.04 21.77
C ALA A 76 8.56 6.89 21.00
N TYR A 77 7.38 6.45 21.44
CA TYR A 77 6.61 5.44 20.72
C TYR A 77 6.18 5.93 19.34
N ALA A 78 5.66 7.16 19.25
CA ALA A 78 5.23 7.74 17.98
C ALA A 78 6.40 7.85 16.98
N TYR A 79 7.57 8.32 17.42
CA TYR A 79 8.77 8.34 16.56
C TYR A 79 9.21 6.94 16.14
N LYS A 80 9.18 5.96 17.04
CA LYS A 80 9.46 4.56 16.68
C LYS A 80 8.51 4.05 15.60
N GLN A 81 7.22 4.36 15.70
CA GLN A 81 6.24 3.97 14.68
C GLN A 81 6.49 4.68 13.34
N ALA A 82 6.87 5.96 13.36
CA ALA A 82 7.26 6.69 12.17
C ALA A 82 8.45 6.03 11.46
N GLU A 83 9.48 5.66 12.21
CA GLU A 83 10.66 4.95 11.69
C GLU A 83 10.28 3.59 11.07
N ILE A 84 9.44 2.80 11.76
CA ILE A 84 8.96 1.51 11.25
C ILE A 84 8.22 1.70 9.92
N CYS A 85 7.32 2.68 9.82
CA CYS A 85 6.60 2.98 8.59
C CYS A 85 7.55 3.39 7.46
N GLY A 86 8.51 4.27 7.71
CA GLY A 86 9.52 4.68 6.71
C GLY A 86 10.39 3.50 6.24
N ARG A 87 10.78 2.62 7.17
CA ARG A 87 11.53 1.39 6.84
C ARG A 87 10.71 0.43 5.99
N MET A 88 9.41 0.30 6.22
CA MET A 88 8.53 -0.53 5.39
C MET A 88 8.45 0.00 3.96
N ALA A 89 8.27 1.32 3.76
CA ALA A 89 8.29 1.93 2.43
C ALA A 89 9.62 1.63 1.71
N THR A 90 10.73 1.89 2.39
CA THR A 90 12.08 1.65 1.83
C THR A 90 12.28 0.17 1.46
N ARG A 91 11.88 -0.75 2.34
CA ARG A 91 12.03 -2.19 2.11
C ARG A 91 11.20 -2.66 0.92
N PHE A 92 9.93 -2.28 0.84
CA PHE A 92 9.09 -2.66 -0.29
C PHE A 92 9.59 -2.08 -1.61
N ALA A 93 10.07 -0.84 -1.62
CA ALA A 93 10.70 -0.28 -2.82
C ALA A 93 11.96 -1.07 -3.22
N LYS A 94 12.83 -1.44 -2.27
CA LYS A 94 14.02 -2.28 -2.50
C LYS A 94 13.66 -3.66 -3.06
N ASP A 95 12.55 -4.24 -2.66
CA ASP A 95 12.09 -5.56 -3.15
C ASP A 95 11.41 -5.45 -4.53
N TRP A 96 10.60 -4.42 -4.76
CA TRP A 96 9.78 -4.29 -5.98
C TRP A 96 10.54 -3.70 -7.17
N LEU A 97 11.43 -2.73 -6.96
CA LEU A 97 12.17 -2.11 -8.08
C LEU A 97 13.01 -3.11 -8.89
N PRO A 98 13.77 -4.04 -8.28
CA PRO A 98 14.48 -5.07 -9.03
C PRO A 98 13.55 -6.00 -9.82
N LEU A 99 12.38 -6.35 -9.25
CA LEU A 99 11.40 -7.19 -9.91
C LEU A 99 10.80 -6.52 -11.14
N LEU A 100 10.44 -5.24 -11.03
CA LEU A 100 9.93 -4.43 -12.14
C LEU A 100 10.99 -4.25 -13.22
N LYS A 101 12.23 -3.94 -12.83
CA LYS A 101 13.36 -3.80 -13.76
C LYS A 101 13.66 -5.09 -14.53
N ARG A 102 13.63 -6.25 -13.87
CA ARG A 102 13.81 -7.56 -14.52
C ARG A 102 12.73 -7.82 -15.58
N ASN A 103 11.54 -7.28 -15.38
CA ASN A 103 10.41 -7.41 -16.31
C ASN A 103 10.35 -6.27 -17.35
N GLY A 104 11.36 -5.40 -17.41
CA GLY A 104 11.42 -4.27 -18.35
C GLY A 104 10.46 -3.13 -18.04
N ILE A 105 10.06 -2.99 -16.77
CA ILE A 105 9.12 -1.98 -16.30
C ILE A 105 9.89 -0.93 -15.50
N THR A 106 9.71 0.34 -15.84
CA THR A 106 10.26 1.49 -15.13
C THR A 106 9.09 2.29 -14.56
N PRO A 107 8.75 2.15 -13.27
CA PRO A 107 7.65 2.88 -12.68
C PRO A 107 8.01 4.35 -12.46
N SER A 108 7.02 5.25 -12.58
CA SER A 108 7.24 6.70 -12.39
C SER A 108 7.71 7.09 -10.99
N TRP A 109 7.44 6.24 -9.99
CA TRP A 109 7.84 6.44 -8.60
C TRP A 109 9.25 5.94 -8.27
N GLU A 110 9.97 5.31 -9.21
CA GLU A 110 11.32 4.76 -8.99
C GLU A 110 12.31 5.79 -8.46
N ALA A 111 12.32 6.99 -9.05
CA ALA A 111 13.29 8.04 -8.74
C ALA A 111 13.32 8.40 -7.25
N LYS A 112 12.16 8.34 -6.57
CA LYS A 112 12.03 8.68 -5.15
C LYS A 112 12.81 7.73 -4.23
N TYR A 113 12.90 6.45 -4.59
CA TYR A 113 13.44 5.41 -3.70
C TYR A 113 14.86 4.95 -4.08
N VAL A 114 15.38 5.38 -5.24
CA VAL A 114 16.76 5.11 -5.65
C VAL A 114 17.76 6.06 -4.98
N GLU A 115 17.34 7.29 -4.65
CA GLU A 115 18.23 8.32 -4.08
C GLU A 115 18.47 8.17 -2.56
N GLU A 116 17.55 7.57 -1.80
CA GLU A 116 17.68 7.40 -0.34
C GLU A 116 18.53 6.18 0.08
N GLY A 117 19.09 5.45 -0.90
CA GLY A 117 19.88 4.23 -0.70
C GLY A 117 21.37 4.46 -0.41
N SER A 118 21.76 5.29 0.55
CA SER A 118 23.07 5.15 1.21
C SER A 118 23.12 5.78 2.60
N PRO A 119 22.84 4.98 3.64
CA PRO A 119 23.67 4.96 4.84
C PRO A 119 24.55 3.70 4.82
N ASN A 120 25.86 3.91 4.98
CA ASN A 120 26.91 2.91 5.04
C ASN A 120 26.64 1.87 6.15
N GLU A 121 26.16 0.67 5.79
CA GLU A 121 26.15 -0.50 6.67
C GLU A 121 27.59 -1.04 6.79
N ASN A 122 28.37 -0.43 7.68
CA ASN A 122 29.61 -0.99 8.22
C ASN A 122 29.60 -0.74 9.72
N GLY A 123 29.19 -1.75 10.48
CA GLY A 123 29.09 -1.75 11.94
C GLY A 123 28.86 -3.17 12.45
N ASP A 124 29.80 -4.04 12.13
CA ASP A 124 30.05 -5.29 12.86
C ASP A 124 30.52 -4.94 14.28
N GLY A 125 29.94 -5.58 15.31
CA GLY A 125 30.21 -5.27 16.71
C GLY A 125 29.22 -5.89 17.69
N ASP A 126 29.36 -7.20 17.89
CA ASP A 126 29.30 -7.96 19.15
C ASP A 126 28.11 -7.78 20.14
N ASP A 127 27.35 -8.88 20.25
CA ASP A 127 26.94 -9.56 21.49
C ASP A 127 26.45 -8.73 22.70
N ALA A 128 25.12 -8.71 22.88
CA ALA A 128 24.51 -8.63 24.21
C ALA A 128 23.25 -9.53 24.26
N GLU A 129 23.46 -10.74 24.78
CA GLU A 129 22.42 -11.63 25.29
C GLU A 129 21.52 -10.88 26.28
N GLY A 130 20.22 -10.81 25.98
CA GLY A 130 19.20 -10.12 26.76
C GLY A 130 17.87 -10.84 26.64
N ASP A 131 17.78 -11.97 27.34
CA ASP A 131 16.56 -12.68 27.70
C ASP A 131 15.52 -11.72 28.32
N SER A 132 14.36 -11.55 27.67
CA SER A 132 13.09 -11.38 28.37
C SER A 132 11.88 -11.53 27.43
N ASP A 133 11.19 -12.64 27.62
CA ASP A 133 9.75 -12.86 27.52
C ASP A 133 8.98 -12.51 26.23
N ALA A 134 8.48 -13.60 25.64
CA ALA A 134 7.33 -13.59 24.74
C ALA A 134 6.11 -12.95 25.43
N ILE A 135 5.71 -11.76 24.97
CA ILE A 135 4.34 -11.30 25.15
C ILE A 135 3.52 -11.86 23.99
N ASP A 136 2.86 -12.98 24.30
CA ASP A 136 1.67 -13.46 23.61
C ASP A 136 0.54 -12.45 23.88
N GLY A 137 0.45 -11.46 23.00
CA GLY A 137 -0.62 -10.48 22.97
C GLY A 137 -1.59 -10.87 21.87
N GLU A 138 -2.59 -11.66 22.23
CA GLU A 138 -3.80 -11.92 21.45
C GLU A 138 -4.36 -10.57 20.96
N VAL A 139 -4.23 -10.29 19.66
CA VAL A 139 -4.83 -9.10 19.04
C VAL A 139 -6.32 -9.41 18.92
N SER A 140 -7.10 -8.99 19.91
CA SER A 140 -8.55 -8.95 19.80
C SER A 140 -8.91 -8.00 18.66
N GLU A 141 -9.56 -8.53 17.62
CA GLU A 141 -10.18 -7.80 16.52
C GLU A 141 -11.35 -6.96 17.06
N GLU A 142 -11.09 -5.94 17.87
CA GLU A 142 -12.09 -4.94 18.19
C GLU A 142 -12.14 -3.92 17.05
N GLU A 143 -13.25 -3.95 16.34
CA GLU A 143 -13.66 -3.03 15.27
C GLU A 143 -13.36 -1.58 15.62
N ILE A 144 -12.45 -0.96 14.88
CA ILE A 144 -12.33 0.50 14.85
C ILE A 144 -13.46 1.01 13.94
N HIS A 145 -14.68 1.06 14.46
CA HIS A 145 -15.76 1.80 13.82
C HIS A 145 -15.43 3.29 13.99
N SER A 146 -14.82 3.89 12.96
CA SER A 146 -14.67 5.35 12.93
C SER A 146 -16.06 5.95 12.76
N ASP A 147 -16.61 6.42 13.88
CA ASP A 147 -17.81 7.23 13.95
C ASP A 147 -17.60 8.50 13.12
N ILE A 148 -17.97 8.41 11.84
CA ILE A 148 -18.13 9.56 10.95
C ILE A 148 -19.38 10.27 11.46
N GLY A 149 -19.16 11.34 12.23
CA GLY A 149 -20.23 12.23 12.63
C GLY A 149 -20.89 12.85 11.40
N ASP A 150 -22.14 12.49 11.20
CA ASP A 150 -23.10 13.15 10.31
C ASP A 150 -23.27 14.62 10.73
N ASP A 151 -22.51 15.52 10.09
CA ASP A 151 -22.84 16.95 10.06
C ASP A 151 -23.63 17.26 8.78
N ASP A 152 -24.89 16.83 8.78
CA ASP A 152 -25.91 17.36 7.88
C ASP A 152 -26.87 18.25 8.67
N LYS A 153 -26.69 19.57 8.54
CA LYS A 153 -27.80 20.52 8.61
C LYS A 153 -27.74 21.51 7.44
N ASP A 154 -28.71 21.26 6.55
CA ASP A 154 -29.53 22.23 5.86
C ASP A 154 -28.90 22.95 4.66
N GLY A 155 -29.11 22.34 3.50
CA GLY A 155 -28.81 22.91 2.20
C GLY A 155 -29.69 24.09 1.79
N VAL A 156 -29.12 24.92 0.92
CA VAL A 156 -29.88 25.55 -0.16
C VAL A 156 -29.12 25.34 -1.46
N PHE A 157 -29.70 24.45 -2.26
CA PHE A 157 -29.56 24.23 -3.68
C PHE A 157 -29.49 25.53 -4.50
N LEU A 158 -28.39 25.74 -5.23
CA LEU A 158 -28.39 26.51 -6.48
C LEU A 158 -27.52 25.76 -7.51
N GLY A 159 -28.19 25.30 -8.56
CA GLY A 159 -27.66 24.41 -9.58
C GLY A 159 -26.66 25.03 -10.55
N PHE A 160 -25.99 24.14 -11.28
CA PHE A 160 -25.17 24.45 -12.45
C PHE A 160 -26.02 24.99 -13.61
N ASP A 161 -25.38 25.87 -14.38
CA ASP A 161 -25.88 26.72 -15.47
C ASP A 161 -26.63 26.03 -16.62
N ASN A 162 -27.48 26.82 -17.29
CA ASN A 162 -27.55 26.86 -18.76
C ASN A 162 -27.79 28.28 -19.26
#